data_AF-S7VFI1-F1
#
_entry.id   AF-S7VFI1-F1
#
_cell.length_a   1.000
_cell.length_b   1.000
_cell.length_c   1.000
_cell.angle_alpha   90.00
_cell.angle_beta   90.00
_cell.angle_gamma   90.00
#
_symmetry.space_group_name_H-M   'P 1'
#
loop_
_entity.id
_entity.type
_entity.pdbx_description
1 polymer ?
#
loop_
_entity_poly.entity_id
_entity_poly.type
_entity_poly.pdbx_seq_one_letter_code
_entity_poly.pdbx_strand_id
1 'polypeptide(L)'
;MTKPMKTPGVYINELYARPNTVVPVPTSIPAFIGYTFLGEDLCNKPRRVTSLYEFYRIFGKEPPLIQFDLEKTESSEADFIGQNGENYLLKANGPHYRMYKAVKFFYQNGGDQCYIVSVGNYTVAPNLADLIAGIDLLEKVPEPTLLLVPDAVELFDESQIHLKDKFKAAYALQSHMVNHCGSMGNRMSILDIPLAYWQTEKNPSESIDAFRENVNPIRPNYNAYAAAYYPWLHTFLYPKEDYSYKNLSANALKTLDYLLQLEAPKKPEVNRGPFLLMVSQLTGQTAGEGADDPPMTDSKISKEEQLKIDKKNRQKADQNLQLISKAYQSLREAILKN
;
A
#
# COMPACT_ATOMS: atom_id res chain seq x y z
N MET A 1 -5.40 55.01 -20.06
CA MET A 1 -6.06 56.33 -20.00
C MET A 1 -6.27 56.67 -18.53
N THR A 2 -5.55 57.68 -18.01
CA THR A 2 -5.55 58.07 -16.59
C THR A 2 -6.72 59.01 -16.30
N LYS A 3 -7.50 58.68 -15.26
CA LYS A 3 -8.64 59.49 -14.80
C LYS A 3 -8.10 60.79 -14.18
N PRO A 4 -8.53 62.00 -14.61
CA PRO A 4 -8.00 63.24 -14.06
C PRO A 4 -8.52 63.45 -12.63
N MET A 5 -7.60 63.63 -11.68
CA MET A 5 -7.91 63.82 -10.25
C MET A 5 -8.20 65.29 -9.96
N LYS A 6 -9.31 65.57 -9.25
CA LYS A 6 -9.91 66.91 -9.13
C LYS A 6 -9.53 67.69 -7.87
N THR A 7 -8.71 67.15 -6.97
CA THR A 7 -8.30 67.84 -5.74
C THR A 7 -6.82 67.66 -5.42
N PRO A 8 -6.12 68.70 -4.91
CA PRO A 8 -4.72 68.56 -4.49
C PRO A 8 -4.60 67.59 -3.31
N GLY A 9 -3.73 66.60 -3.42
CA GLY A 9 -3.49 65.58 -2.39
C GLY A 9 -2.47 64.54 -2.85
N VAL A 10 -2.01 63.69 -1.93
CA VAL A 10 -1.12 62.56 -2.24
C VAL A 10 -2.00 61.38 -2.65
N TYR A 11 -1.76 60.86 -3.87
CA TYR A 11 -2.47 59.69 -4.39
C TYR A 11 -1.47 58.54 -4.57
N ILE A 12 -1.81 57.38 -4.01
CA ILE A 12 -1.08 56.14 -4.26
C ILE A 12 -1.75 55.47 -5.46
N ASN A 13 -0.98 55.27 -6.52
CA ASN A 13 -1.40 54.53 -7.70
C ASN A 13 -0.55 53.26 -7.78
N GLU A 14 -1.14 52.10 -7.49
CA GLU A 14 -0.47 50.83 -7.70
C GLU A 14 -0.46 50.50 -9.18
N LEU A 15 0.67 50.74 -9.84
CA LEU A 15 0.94 50.18 -11.15
C LEU A 15 1.28 48.70 -10.95
N TYR A 16 0.37 47.81 -11.36
CA TYR A 16 0.67 46.38 -11.47
C TYR A 16 1.67 46.16 -12.62
N ALA A 17 2.94 46.42 -12.35
CA ALA A 17 4.02 45.84 -13.13
C ALA A 17 4.09 44.36 -12.75
N ARG A 18 3.49 43.48 -13.57
CA ARG A 18 3.83 42.06 -13.48
C ARG A 18 5.29 41.95 -13.95
N PRO A 19 6.27 41.63 -13.08
CA PRO A 19 7.54 41.15 -13.61
C PRO A 19 7.22 39.92 -14.47
N ASN A 20 7.91 39.74 -15.60
CA ASN A 20 7.83 38.47 -16.33
C ASN A 20 8.05 37.35 -15.30
N THR A 21 7.00 36.59 -15.02
CA THR A 21 7.10 35.44 -14.13
C THR A 21 7.97 34.43 -14.87
N VAL A 22 9.21 34.27 -14.44
CA VAL A 22 9.98 33.07 -14.78
C VAL A 22 9.14 31.92 -14.27
N VAL A 23 8.61 31.10 -15.18
CA VAL A 23 7.95 29.86 -14.79
C VAL A 23 9.02 29.03 -14.08
N PRO A 24 8.90 28.76 -12.77
CA PRO A 24 9.84 27.86 -12.13
C PRO A 24 9.73 26.52 -12.84
N VAL A 25 10.80 26.07 -13.48
CA VAL A 25 10.89 24.71 -13.98
C VAL A 25 11.10 23.85 -12.73
N PRO A 26 10.13 23.03 -12.33
CA PRO A 26 10.34 22.14 -11.19
C PRO A 26 11.52 21.23 -11.54
N THR A 27 12.58 21.25 -10.73
CA THR A 27 13.79 20.49 -11.00
C THR A 27 13.60 18.98 -10.78
N SER A 28 12.48 18.58 -10.18
CA SER A 28 12.15 17.19 -9.83
C SER A 28 10.67 16.91 -10.11
N ILE A 29 10.33 16.44 -11.31
CA ILE A 29 9.00 15.94 -11.64
C ILE A 29 9.08 14.41 -11.72
N PRO A 30 8.63 13.67 -10.69
CA PRO A 30 8.63 12.21 -10.74
C PRO A 30 7.50 11.66 -11.61
N ALA A 31 7.79 10.56 -12.31
CA ALA A 31 6.79 9.69 -12.91
C ALA A 31 6.69 8.40 -12.10
N PHE A 32 5.51 8.11 -11.57
CA PHE A 32 5.16 6.87 -10.90
C PHE A 32 4.44 5.95 -11.87
N ILE A 33 4.90 4.71 -12.00
CA ILE A 33 4.29 3.67 -12.82
C ILE A 33 3.85 2.53 -11.91
N GLY A 34 2.65 1.99 -12.15
CA GLY A 34 2.08 0.93 -11.33
C GLY A 34 0.57 0.80 -11.52
N TYR A 35 -0.09 0.20 -10.53
CA TYR A 35 -1.51 -0.15 -10.60
C TYR A 35 -2.38 0.81 -9.79
N THR A 36 -3.56 1.18 -10.34
CA THR A 36 -4.52 2.08 -9.67
C THR A 36 -5.93 1.53 -9.63
N PHE A 37 -6.82 2.18 -8.88
CA PHE A 37 -8.25 1.94 -9.02
C PHE A 37 -8.73 2.67 -10.29
N LEU A 38 -8.90 1.91 -11.39
CA LEU A 38 -9.36 2.49 -12.65
C LEU A 38 -10.84 2.90 -12.57
N GLY A 39 -11.12 4.20 -12.64
CA GLY A 39 -12.28 4.72 -13.36
C GLY A 39 -11.98 4.67 -14.87
N GLU A 40 -13.00 4.50 -15.73
CA GLU A 40 -12.84 4.14 -17.14
C GLU A 40 -11.74 4.92 -17.92
N ASP A 41 -11.02 4.18 -18.78
CA ASP A 41 -10.07 4.63 -19.83
C ASP A 41 -8.82 5.46 -19.42
N LEU A 42 -8.27 5.17 -18.23
CA LEU A 42 -7.01 5.78 -17.73
C LEU A 42 -5.76 4.89 -17.88
N CYS A 43 -5.93 3.64 -18.31
CA CYS A 43 -4.83 2.70 -18.47
C CYS A 43 -3.88 3.17 -19.59
N ASN A 44 -2.57 3.07 -19.36
CA ASN A 44 -1.52 3.37 -20.32
C ASN A 44 -1.59 4.80 -20.88
N LYS A 45 -2.03 5.75 -20.06
CA LYS A 45 -2.06 7.17 -20.38
C LYS A 45 -1.36 7.96 -19.28
N PRO A 46 -0.12 8.44 -19.51
CA PRO A 46 0.56 9.29 -18.55
C PRO A 46 -0.28 10.52 -18.21
N ARG A 47 -0.55 10.72 -16.92
CA ARG A 47 -1.36 11.83 -16.44
C ARG A 47 -0.57 12.66 -15.44
N ARG A 48 -0.46 13.96 -15.71
CA ARG A 48 0.06 14.91 -14.74
C ARG A 48 -0.95 15.11 -13.62
N VAL A 49 -0.46 15.07 -12.39
CA VAL A 49 -1.21 15.27 -11.15
C VAL A 49 -0.48 16.28 -10.29
N THR A 50 -1.22 17.22 -9.73
CA THR A 50 -0.70 18.37 -8.97
C THR A 50 -1.05 18.33 -7.49
N SER A 51 -1.86 17.36 -7.07
CA SER A 51 -2.22 17.18 -5.66
C SER A 51 -2.72 15.77 -5.39
N LEU A 52 -2.63 15.35 -4.13
CA LEU A 52 -3.20 14.09 -3.68
C LEU A 52 -4.73 14.02 -3.88
N TYR A 53 -5.44 15.14 -3.75
CA TYR A 53 -6.87 15.19 -4.01
C TYR A 53 -7.20 14.93 -5.49
N GLU A 54 -6.41 15.51 -6.41
CA GLU A 54 -6.53 15.23 -7.82
C GLU A 54 -6.20 13.76 -8.14
N PHE A 55 -5.18 13.20 -7.50
CA PHE A 55 -4.88 11.77 -7.60
C PHE A 55 -6.10 10.93 -7.21
N TYR A 56 -6.73 11.20 -6.06
CA TYR A 56 -7.93 10.48 -5.61
C TYR A 56 -9.12 10.60 -6.54
N ARG A 57 -9.31 11.78 -7.15
CA ARG A 57 -10.40 12.01 -8.09
C ARG A 57 -10.23 11.22 -9.39
N ILE A 58 -8.99 11.05 -9.85
CA ILE A 58 -8.67 10.39 -11.12
C ILE A 58 -8.51 8.87 -10.92
N PHE A 59 -7.70 8.46 -9.94
CA PHE A 59 -7.21 7.09 -9.75
C PHE A 59 -7.84 6.37 -8.55
N GLY A 60 -8.82 6.99 -7.89
CA GLY A 60 -9.48 6.47 -6.71
C GLY A 60 -8.70 6.64 -5.41
N LYS A 61 -9.40 6.45 -4.29
CA LYS A 61 -8.89 6.63 -2.92
C LYS A 61 -8.81 5.33 -2.10
N GLU A 62 -9.28 4.22 -2.66
CA GLU A 62 -9.49 2.96 -1.94
C GLU A 62 -8.64 1.85 -2.60
N PRO A 63 -7.33 1.75 -2.28
CA PRO A 63 -6.54 0.60 -2.69
C PRO A 63 -7.06 -0.66 -1.97
N PRO A 64 -6.83 -1.86 -2.52
CA PRO A 64 -7.11 -3.10 -1.81
C PRO A 64 -6.32 -3.12 -0.51
N LEU A 65 -6.98 -3.58 0.55
CA LEU A 65 -6.31 -3.86 1.80
C LEU A 65 -5.39 -5.08 1.60
N ILE A 66 -4.19 -5.01 2.17
CA ILE A 66 -3.34 -6.21 2.26
C ILE A 66 -4.07 -7.19 3.16
N GLN A 67 -4.24 -8.41 2.65
CA GLN A 67 -4.77 -9.53 3.41
C GLN A 67 -3.62 -10.37 3.94
N PHE A 68 -3.79 -10.94 5.12
CA PHE A 68 -2.83 -11.83 5.75
C PHE A 68 -3.48 -13.17 6.06
N ASP A 69 -2.76 -14.23 5.79
CA ASP A 69 -2.99 -15.57 6.32
C ASP A 69 -2.26 -15.75 7.66
N LEU A 70 -2.80 -16.65 8.48
CA LEU A 70 -2.20 -17.04 9.76
C LEU A 70 -1.67 -18.46 9.65
N GLU A 71 -0.35 -18.60 9.61
CA GLU A 71 0.32 -19.89 9.51
C GLU A 71 0.98 -20.26 10.83
N LYS A 72 0.83 -21.51 11.25
CA LYS A 72 1.55 -22.02 12.42
C LYS A 72 3.02 -22.17 12.08
N THR A 73 3.90 -21.79 13.00
CA THR A 73 5.34 -21.94 12.84
C THR A 73 5.95 -22.54 14.10
N GLU A 74 7.04 -23.28 13.95
CA GLU A 74 7.89 -23.71 15.07
C GLU A 74 9.09 -22.76 15.26
N SER A 75 9.23 -21.76 14.39
CA SER A 75 10.30 -20.76 14.46
C SER A 75 10.18 -19.89 15.71
N SER A 76 11.33 -19.45 16.21
CA SER A 76 11.46 -18.41 17.23
C SER A 76 11.10 -17.01 16.70
N GLU A 77 11.01 -16.82 15.38
CA GLU A 77 10.66 -15.57 14.71
C GLU A 77 9.14 -15.42 14.50
N ALA A 78 8.34 -15.81 15.50
CA ALA A 78 6.90 -15.71 15.43
C ALA A 78 6.42 -14.26 15.57
N ASP A 79 5.41 -13.87 14.80
CA ASP A 79 4.82 -12.54 14.90
C ASP A 79 3.96 -12.37 16.17
N PHE A 80 3.27 -13.44 16.56
CA PHE A 80 2.53 -13.51 17.82
C PHE A 80 2.37 -14.96 18.29
N ILE A 81 2.03 -15.11 19.57
CA ILE A 81 1.76 -16.40 20.19
C ILE A 81 0.26 -16.51 20.45
N GLY A 82 -0.34 -17.60 19.96
CA GLY A 82 -1.75 -17.92 20.15
C GLY A 82 -2.07 -18.32 21.60
N GLN A 83 -3.35 -18.30 21.96
CA GLN A 83 -3.79 -18.69 23.31
C GLN A 83 -3.60 -20.18 23.64
N ASN A 84 -3.36 -20.99 22.62
CA ASN A 84 -2.95 -22.38 22.71
C ASN A 84 -1.44 -22.58 22.96
N GLY A 85 -0.66 -21.50 23.03
CA GLY A 85 0.80 -21.58 23.17
C GLY A 85 1.54 -21.90 21.88
N GLU A 86 0.85 -21.92 20.73
CA GLU A 86 1.49 -22.09 19.43
C GLU A 86 1.94 -20.74 18.86
N ASN A 87 3.00 -20.77 18.07
CA ASN A 87 3.55 -19.61 17.38
C ASN A 87 2.87 -19.44 16.01
N TYR A 88 2.56 -18.19 15.66
CA TYR A 88 1.93 -17.85 14.38
C TYR A 88 2.73 -16.79 13.64
N LEU A 89 2.80 -16.94 12.31
CA LEU A 89 3.36 -15.98 11.38
C LEU A 89 2.25 -15.40 10.49
N LEU A 90 2.31 -14.11 10.22
CA LEU A 90 1.45 -13.45 9.25
C LEU A 90 2.11 -13.56 7.88
N LYS A 91 1.49 -14.35 6.99
CA LYS A 91 1.91 -14.39 5.60
C LYS A 91 0.99 -13.49 4.79
N ALA A 92 1.55 -12.51 4.10
CA ALA A 92 0.76 -11.66 3.23
C ALA A 92 0.16 -12.50 2.08
N ASN A 93 -1.12 -12.25 1.78
CA ASN A 93 -1.93 -13.00 0.84
C ASN A 93 -2.35 -12.10 -0.32
N GLY A 94 -2.06 -12.55 -1.53
CA GLY A 94 -2.42 -11.89 -2.77
C GLY A 94 -1.39 -10.85 -3.22
N PRO A 95 -1.61 -10.25 -4.40
CA PRO A 95 -0.71 -9.24 -4.93
C PRO A 95 -0.76 -7.96 -4.12
N HIS A 96 0.40 -7.37 -3.85
CA HIS A 96 0.46 -6.04 -3.26
C HIS A 96 0.66 -4.98 -4.33
N TYR A 97 0.10 -3.81 -4.04
CA TYR A 97 0.26 -2.62 -4.87
C TYR A 97 0.74 -1.48 -3.98
N ARG A 98 1.94 -0.99 -4.26
CA ARG A 98 2.65 0.05 -3.50
C ARG A 98 2.47 1.44 -4.10
N MET A 99 2.13 1.56 -5.39
CA MET A 99 2.05 2.88 -6.05
C MET A 99 1.12 3.87 -5.33
N TYR A 100 -0.07 3.44 -4.91
CA TYR A 100 -0.99 4.29 -4.14
C TYR A 100 -0.32 4.86 -2.87
N LYS A 101 0.37 3.99 -2.13
CA LYS A 101 1.05 4.34 -0.87
C LYS A 101 2.23 5.27 -1.14
N ALA A 102 3.02 5.00 -2.17
CA ALA A 102 4.15 5.81 -2.58
C ALA A 102 3.71 7.24 -2.98
N VAL A 103 2.63 7.37 -3.75
CA VAL A 103 2.09 8.69 -4.14
C VAL A 103 1.52 9.44 -2.93
N LYS A 104 0.78 8.77 -2.05
CA LYS A 104 0.31 9.37 -0.79
C LYS A 104 1.48 9.88 0.06
N PHE A 105 2.52 9.06 0.19
CA PHE A 105 3.72 9.41 0.94
C PHE A 105 4.50 10.56 0.30
N PHE A 106 4.63 10.60 -1.03
CA PHE A 106 5.23 11.71 -1.77
C PHE A 106 4.57 13.05 -1.44
N TYR A 107 3.23 13.13 -1.53
CA TYR A 107 2.51 14.35 -1.21
C TYR A 107 2.57 14.73 0.27
N GLN A 108 2.59 13.75 1.18
CA GLN A 108 2.77 14.03 2.62
C GLN A 108 4.16 14.56 2.96
N ASN A 109 5.17 14.25 2.15
CA ASN A 109 6.53 14.80 2.29
C ASN A 109 6.75 16.10 1.50
N GLY A 110 5.69 16.77 1.06
CA GLY A 110 5.78 18.06 0.37
C GLY A 110 6.02 17.96 -1.14
N GLY A 111 5.69 16.81 -1.75
CA GLY A 111 5.66 16.66 -3.20
C GLY A 111 4.66 17.63 -3.85
N ASP A 112 5.04 18.21 -4.99
CA ASP A 112 4.24 19.20 -5.72
C ASP A 112 3.50 18.56 -6.91
N GLN A 113 4.22 18.23 -7.97
CA GLN A 113 3.62 17.69 -9.20
C GLN A 113 4.33 16.42 -9.64
N CYS A 114 3.56 15.44 -10.09
CA CYS A 114 4.07 14.18 -10.59
C CYS A 114 3.28 13.69 -11.80
N TYR A 115 3.84 12.74 -12.52
CA TYR A 115 3.14 11.96 -13.54
C TYR A 115 2.75 10.61 -12.95
N ILE A 116 1.56 10.15 -13.28
CA ILE A 116 1.08 8.81 -12.95
C ILE A 116 0.86 8.07 -14.27
N VAL A 117 1.43 6.87 -14.39
CA VAL A 117 1.14 5.93 -15.47
C VAL A 117 0.51 4.70 -14.84
N SER A 118 -0.81 4.60 -14.96
CA SER A 118 -1.53 3.41 -14.51
C SER A 118 -1.43 2.34 -15.59
N VAL A 119 -0.85 1.17 -15.29
CA VAL A 119 -0.71 0.05 -16.23
C VAL A 119 -1.79 -1.02 -16.08
N GLY A 120 -2.63 -0.90 -15.05
CA GLY A 120 -3.72 -1.82 -14.79
C GLY A 120 -4.51 -1.47 -13.54
N ASN A 121 -5.40 -2.37 -13.14
CA ASN A 121 -6.16 -2.27 -11.91
C ASN A 121 -5.75 -3.33 -10.88
N TYR A 122 -6.34 -3.26 -9.70
CA TYR A 122 -6.03 -4.16 -8.58
C TYR A 122 -6.54 -5.59 -8.71
N THR A 123 -7.12 -5.97 -9.86
CA THR A 123 -7.64 -7.32 -10.10
C THR A 123 -6.61 -8.26 -10.73
N VAL A 124 -5.48 -7.71 -11.19
CA VAL A 124 -4.42 -8.46 -11.88
C VAL A 124 -3.10 -8.23 -11.16
N ALA A 125 -2.39 -9.32 -10.83
CA ALA A 125 -1.10 -9.23 -10.18
C ALA A 125 -0.08 -8.42 -11.01
N PRO A 126 0.86 -7.72 -10.36
CA PRO A 126 1.93 -7.01 -11.05
C PRO A 126 2.68 -7.90 -12.04
N ASN A 127 2.82 -7.42 -13.27
CA ASN A 127 3.43 -8.14 -14.37
C ASN A 127 4.47 -7.28 -15.07
N LEU A 128 5.58 -7.92 -15.45
CA LEU A 128 6.74 -7.26 -16.05
C LEU A 128 6.40 -6.51 -17.34
N ALA A 129 5.62 -7.15 -18.23
CA ALA A 129 5.34 -6.60 -19.56
C ALA A 129 4.52 -5.30 -19.48
N ASP A 130 3.53 -5.25 -18.59
CA ASP A 130 2.67 -4.08 -18.43
C ASP A 130 3.45 -2.89 -17.85
N LEU A 131 4.34 -3.15 -16.88
CA LEU A 131 5.19 -2.12 -16.29
C LEU A 131 6.22 -1.58 -17.30
N ILE A 132 6.80 -2.43 -18.14
CA ILE A 132 7.68 -2.00 -19.25
C ILE A 132 6.91 -1.11 -20.23
N ALA A 133 5.72 -1.56 -20.67
CA ALA A 133 4.88 -0.77 -21.56
C ALA A 133 4.51 0.59 -20.94
N GLY A 134 4.29 0.64 -19.63
CA GLY A 134 4.08 1.87 -18.87
C GLY A 134 5.27 2.84 -18.94
N ILE A 135 6.50 2.32 -18.81
CA ILE A 135 7.73 3.12 -18.91
C ILE A 135 7.91 3.67 -20.32
N ASP A 136 7.67 2.87 -21.36
CA ASP A 136 7.88 3.27 -22.77
C ASP A 136 6.98 4.43 -23.20
N LEU A 137 5.79 4.56 -22.59
CA LEU A 137 4.89 5.70 -22.85
C LEU A 137 5.53 7.04 -22.47
N LEU A 138 6.46 7.04 -21.51
CA LEU A 138 7.13 8.25 -21.03
C LEU A 138 8.18 8.78 -22.02
N GLU A 139 8.51 8.05 -23.09
CA GLU A 139 9.36 8.59 -24.17
C GLU A 139 8.68 9.77 -24.87
N LYS A 140 7.34 9.76 -24.93
CA LYS A 140 6.53 10.83 -25.52
C LYS A 140 6.32 12.02 -24.58
N VAL A 141 6.75 11.91 -23.33
CA VAL A 141 6.55 12.91 -22.28
C VAL A 141 7.91 13.35 -21.75
N PRO A 142 8.45 14.50 -22.19
CA PRO A 142 9.80 14.91 -21.81
C PRO A 142 9.91 15.47 -20.38
N GLU A 143 8.79 15.92 -19.78
CA GLU A 143 8.76 16.63 -18.49
C GLU A 143 9.30 15.86 -17.27
N PRO A 144 9.05 14.54 -17.11
CA PRO A 144 9.56 13.80 -15.96
C PRO A 144 11.08 13.80 -15.90
N THR A 145 11.62 14.11 -14.73
CA THR A 145 13.05 14.07 -14.41
C THR A 145 13.42 12.94 -13.45
N LEU A 146 12.42 12.28 -12.85
CA LEU A 146 12.60 11.06 -12.05
C LEU A 146 11.66 9.95 -12.52
N LEU A 147 12.13 8.71 -12.51
CA LEU A 147 11.37 7.51 -12.87
C LEU A 147 11.27 6.57 -11.66
N LEU A 148 10.05 6.20 -11.26
CA LEU A 148 9.79 5.33 -10.11
C LEU A 148 8.79 4.24 -10.49
N VAL A 149 9.08 3.02 -10.05
CA VAL A 149 8.15 1.89 -10.13
C VAL A 149 8.04 1.21 -8.76
N PRO A 150 7.23 1.77 -7.83
CA PRO A 150 7.14 1.23 -6.47
C PRO A 150 6.70 -0.23 -6.40
N ASP A 151 5.97 -0.69 -7.41
CA ASP A 151 5.47 -2.07 -7.51
C ASP A 151 6.54 -3.06 -8.01
N ALA A 152 7.74 -2.60 -8.40
CA ALA A 152 8.81 -3.45 -8.94
C ALA A 152 9.23 -4.58 -7.99
N VAL A 153 9.19 -4.30 -6.68
CA VAL A 153 9.58 -5.26 -5.62
C VAL A 153 8.56 -6.37 -5.39
N GLU A 154 7.36 -6.24 -5.95
CA GLU A 154 6.30 -7.25 -5.92
C GLU A 154 6.41 -8.25 -7.08
N LEU A 155 7.41 -8.07 -7.98
CA LEU A 155 7.72 -9.02 -9.03
C LEU A 155 8.64 -10.13 -8.51
N PHE A 156 8.04 -11.15 -7.89
CA PHE A 156 8.76 -12.32 -7.40
C PHE A 156 8.04 -13.65 -7.67
N ASP A 157 8.82 -14.73 -7.69
CA ASP A 157 8.34 -16.11 -7.78
C ASP A 157 8.68 -16.86 -6.48
N GLU A 158 7.67 -17.13 -5.65
CA GLU A 158 7.86 -17.87 -4.39
C GLU A 158 8.38 -19.30 -4.57
N SER A 159 8.23 -19.90 -5.76
CA SER A 159 8.74 -21.25 -6.02
C SER A 159 10.26 -21.32 -6.09
N GLN A 160 10.94 -20.17 -6.25
CA GLN A 160 12.39 -20.10 -6.39
C GLN A 160 13.07 -19.82 -5.04
N ILE A 161 14.17 -20.53 -4.80
CA ILE A 161 14.96 -20.41 -3.58
C ILE A 161 16.04 -19.32 -3.75
N HIS A 162 16.71 -19.29 -4.90
CA HIS A 162 17.80 -18.36 -5.15
C HIS A 162 17.27 -16.97 -5.49
N LEU A 163 17.80 -15.93 -4.82
CA LEU A 163 17.35 -14.52 -4.98
C LEU A 163 17.39 -14.04 -6.44
N LYS A 164 18.39 -14.50 -7.20
CA LYS A 164 18.54 -14.21 -8.63
C LYS A 164 17.31 -14.63 -9.44
N ASP A 165 16.83 -15.84 -9.21
CA ASP A 165 15.71 -16.41 -9.95
C ASP A 165 14.38 -15.92 -9.36
N LYS A 166 14.29 -15.82 -8.04
CA LYS A 166 13.12 -15.30 -7.31
C LYS A 166 12.73 -13.90 -7.76
N PHE A 167 13.69 -12.99 -7.91
CA PHE A 167 13.43 -11.59 -8.29
C PHE A 167 13.87 -11.25 -9.71
N LYS A 168 14.02 -12.26 -10.58
CA LYS A 168 14.48 -12.07 -11.97
C LYS A 168 13.68 -11.01 -12.73
N ALA A 169 12.35 -11.02 -12.56
CA ALA A 169 11.47 -10.05 -13.19
C ALA A 169 11.67 -8.62 -12.64
N ALA A 170 11.85 -8.46 -11.32
CA ALA A 170 12.18 -7.18 -10.71
C ALA A 170 13.52 -6.62 -11.23
N TYR A 171 14.56 -7.45 -11.31
CA TYR A 171 15.86 -7.02 -11.84
C TYR A 171 15.81 -6.65 -13.32
N ALA A 172 15.04 -7.38 -14.12
CA ALA A 172 14.82 -7.08 -15.54
C ALA A 172 14.09 -5.73 -15.71
N LEU A 173 13.05 -5.48 -14.92
CA LEU A 173 12.33 -4.20 -14.93
C LEU A 173 13.24 -3.03 -14.54
N GLN A 174 14.03 -3.20 -13.48
CA GLN A 174 14.93 -2.13 -13.03
C GLN A 174 16.06 -1.88 -14.04
N SER A 175 16.59 -2.93 -14.68
CA SER A 175 17.50 -2.77 -15.81
C SER A 175 16.87 -1.97 -16.96
N HIS A 176 15.58 -2.22 -17.24
CA HIS A 176 14.81 -1.46 -18.21
C HIS A 176 14.65 0.02 -17.80
N MET A 177 14.35 0.30 -16.52
CA MET A 177 14.29 1.66 -15.99
C MET A 177 15.62 2.41 -16.20
N VAL A 178 16.76 1.76 -15.91
CA VAL A 178 18.09 2.33 -16.14
C VAL A 178 18.33 2.61 -17.62
N ASN A 179 17.95 1.68 -18.51
CA ASN A 179 18.07 1.85 -19.96
C ASN A 179 17.23 3.02 -20.49
N HIS A 180 15.97 3.13 -20.04
CA HIS A 180 15.08 4.22 -20.42
C HIS A 180 15.67 5.58 -20.00
N CYS A 181 16.10 5.70 -18.74
CA CYS A 181 16.71 6.92 -18.22
C CYS A 181 18.02 7.27 -18.95
N GLY A 182 18.88 6.29 -19.19
CA GLY A 182 20.15 6.49 -19.90
C GLY A 182 19.99 6.83 -21.39
N SER A 183 18.93 6.35 -22.04
CA SER A 183 18.58 6.70 -23.42
C SER A 183 18.01 8.11 -23.52
N MET A 184 17.07 8.47 -22.64
CA MET A 184 16.45 9.79 -22.63
C MET A 184 17.42 10.89 -22.17
N GLY A 185 18.34 10.58 -21.27
CA GLY A 185 19.38 11.49 -20.78
C GLY A 185 18.89 12.65 -19.91
N ASN A 186 17.58 12.79 -19.71
CA ASN A 186 16.97 13.91 -18.99
C ASN A 186 16.28 13.52 -17.68
N ARG A 187 16.39 12.25 -17.27
CA ARG A 187 15.75 11.71 -16.08
C ARG A 187 16.59 10.63 -15.42
N MET A 188 16.37 10.41 -14.13
CA MET A 188 17.06 9.39 -13.33
C MET A 188 16.06 8.40 -12.74
N SER A 189 16.39 7.11 -12.73
CA SER A 189 15.58 6.08 -12.07
C SER A 189 15.91 5.97 -10.58
N ILE A 190 14.86 5.87 -9.76
CA ILE A 190 14.98 5.48 -8.36
C ILE A 190 14.63 3.99 -8.28
N LEU A 191 15.58 3.21 -7.80
CA LEU A 191 15.52 1.75 -7.75
C LEU A 191 15.40 1.26 -6.31
N ASP A 192 14.68 0.16 -6.14
CA ASP A 192 14.43 -0.50 -4.86
C ASP A 192 15.08 -1.88 -4.83
N ILE A 193 15.81 -2.17 -3.75
CA ILE A 193 16.41 -3.49 -3.52
C ILE A 193 15.34 -4.43 -2.93
N PRO A 194 15.09 -5.61 -3.54
CA PRO A 194 14.15 -6.59 -2.99
C PRO A 194 14.55 -7.12 -1.61
N LEU A 195 13.56 -7.52 -0.80
CA LEU A 195 13.73 -8.04 0.57
C LEU A 195 14.43 -7.09 1.55
N ALA A 196 14.44 -5.79 1.29
CA ALA A 196 15.09 -4.81 2.15
C ALA A 196 14.39 -4.57 3.52
N TYR A 197 13.42 -5.41 3.89
CA TYR A 197 12.72 -5.42 5.17
C TYR A 197 13.03 -6.67 6.04
N TRP A 198 13.53 -7.77 5.46
CA TRP A 198 13.59 -9.10 6.11
C TRP A 198 14.99 -9.55 6.55
N GLN A 199 16.04 -8.83 6.17
CA GLN A 199 17.37 -9.17 6.63
C GLN A 199 17.57 -8.62 8.04
N THR A 200 17.57 -9.52 9.03
CA THR A 200 18.28 -9.27 10.28
C THR A 200 19.67 -8.74 9.91
N GLU A 201 20.16 -7.74 10.65
CA GLU A 201 21.43 -7.03 10.45
C GLU A 201 22.69 -7.93 10.34
N LYS A 202 22.54 -9.26 10.34
CA LYS A 202 23.59 -10.27 10.27
C LYS A 202 24.15 -10.51 8.88
N ASN A 203 23.46 -10.19 7.77
CA ASN A 203 24.08 -10.20 6.43
C ASN A 203 23.26 -9.43 5.34
N PRO A 204 23.26 -8.08 5.34
CA PRO A 204 22.58 -7.28 4.30
C PRO A 204 23.18 -7.46 2.89
N SER A 205 24.32 -8.15 2.75
CA SER A 205 25.04 -8.27 1.50
C SER A 205 24.29 -9.11 0.47
N GLU A 206 23.55 -10.17 0.85
CA GLU A 206 23.00 -11.11 -0.15
C GLU A 206 21.98 -10.45 -1.10
N SER A 207 21.06 -9.63 -0.58
CA SER A 207 20.10 -8.92 -1.45
C SER A 207 20.78 -7.83 -2.26
N ILE A 208 21.77 -7.14 -1.67
CA ILE A 208 22.52 -6.07 -2.33
C ILE A 208 23.37 -6.64 -3.46
N ASP A 209 24.10 -7.73 -3.20
CA ASP A 209 24.95 -8.43 -4.14
C ASP A 209 24.09 -9.03 -5.26
N ALA A 210 23.00 -9.72 -4.92
CA ALA A 210 22.05 -10.22 -5.91
C ALA A 210 21.49 -9.10 -6.79
N PHE A 211 21.15 -7.94 -6.22
CA PHE A 211 20.71 -6.78 -7.00
C PHE A 211 21.82 -6.27 -7.93
N ARG A 212 23.03 -6.04 -7.39
CA ARG A 212 24.17 -5.50 -8.14
C ARG A 212 24.62 -6.40 -9.28
N GLU A 213 24.51 -7.72 -9.10
CA GLU A 213 24.88 -8.71 -10.10
C GLU A 213 23.83 -8.91 -11.19
N ASN A 214 22.55 -8.59 -10.92
CA ASN A 214 21.44 -8.91 -11.81
C ASN A 214 20.75 -7.70 -12.44
N VAL A 215 20.93 -6.48 -11.90
CA VAL A 215 20.51 -5.23 -12.56
C VAL A 215 21.60 -4.80 -13.54
N ASN A 216 21.44 -5.21 -14.79
CA ASN A 216 22.43 -5.03 -15.85
C ASN A 216 21.82 -4.23 -17.02
N PRO A 217 22.08 -2.91 -17.11
CA PRO A 217 21.68 -2.15 -18.27
C PRO A 217 22.44 -2.59 -19.54
N ILE A 218 21.88 -2.28 -20.71
CA ILE A 218 22.47 -2.57 -22.02
C ILE A 218 23.84 -1.89 -22.16
N ARG A 219 24.03 -0.73 -21.53
CA ARG A 219 25.30 -0.01 -21.50
C ARG A 219 25.71 0.31 -20.06
N PRO A 220 26.94 -0.04 -19.63
CA PRO A 220 27.37 0.20 -18.24
C PRO A 220 27.32 1.67 -17.80
N ASN A 221 27.52 2.62 -18.72
CA ASN A 221 27.46 4.05 -18.41
C ASN A 221 26.04 4.56 -18.11
N TYR A 222 24.99 3.79 -18.43
CA TYR A 222 23.62 4.15 -18.06
C TYR A 222 23.37 4.05 -16.55
N ASN A 223 24.21 3.35 -15.80
CA ASN A 223 24.18 3.36 -14.34
C ASN A 223 24.35 4.76 -13.73
N ALA A 224 24.90 5.73 -14.48
CA ALA A 224 24.97 7.13 -14.05
C ALA A 224 23.59 7.81 -13.94
N TYR A 225 22.54 7.21 -14.52
CA TYR A 225 21.16 7.70 -14.51
C TYR A 225 20.27 6.91 -13.55
N ALA A 226 20.85 6.31 -12.52
CA ALA A 226 20.10 5.52 -11.55
C ALA A 226 20.65 5.66 -10.13
N ALA A 227 19.76 5.59 -9.15
CA ALA A 227 20.11 5.52 -7.73
C ALA A 227 19.27 4.43 -7.06
N ALA A 228 19.92 3.51 -6.34
CA ALA A 228 19.25 2.46 -5.58
C ALA A 228 19.22 2.80 -4.09
N TYR A 229 18.10 2.55 -3.43
CA TYR A 229 17.92 2.84 -2.00
C TYR A 229 17.64 1.58 -1.18
N TYR A 230 18.27 1.54 0.00
CA TYR A 230 18.12 0.51 1.02
C TYR A 230 18.42 1.15 2.40
N PRO A 231 17.73 0.78 3.49
CA PRO A 231 16.62 -0.19 3.57
C PRO A 231 15.26 0.43 3.23
N TRP A 232 14.20 -0.38 3.19
CA TRP A 232 12.83 0.12 3.08
C TRP A 232 12.40 0.85 4.36
N LEU A 233 11.50 1.82 4.21
CA LEU A 233 11.02 2.65 5.32
C LEU A 233 9.77 2.03 5.96
N HIS A 234 9.77 1.91 7.29
CA HIS A 234 8.55 1.71 8.07
C HIS A 234 7.89 3.06 8.33
N THR A 235 6.76 3.30 7.68
CA THR A 235 6.08 4.61 7.71
C THR A 235 4.81 4.57 8.58
N PHE A 236 4.48 5.70 9.20
CA PHE A 236 3.20 5.88 9.92
C PHE A 236 2.09 6.40 8.98
N LEU A 237 2.15 6.03 7.70
CA LEU A 237 1.23 6.51 6.64
C LEU A 237 -0.24 6.15 6.93
N TYR A 238 -0.44 5.07 7.67
CA TYR A 238 -1.73 4.58 8.14
C TYR A 238 -1.73 4.57 9.66
N PRO A 239 -2.71 5.22 10.31
CA PRO A 239 -2.85 5.17 11.74
C PRO A 239 -3.36 3.78 12.17
N LYS A 240 -3.26 3.45 13.46
CA LYS A 240 -3.54 2.09 13.96
C LYS A 240 -5.00 1.65 13.72
N GLU A 241 -5.89 2.62 13.57
CA GLU A 241 -7.32 2.44 13.35
C GLU A 241 -7.65 1.93 11.94
N ASP A 242 -6.74 2.11 10.97
CA ASP A 242 -6.93 1.63 9.60
C ASP A 242 -6.71 0.11 9.48
N TYR A 243 -6.10 -0.51 10.50
CA TYR A 243 -5.82 -1.94 10.56
C TYR A 243 -6.85 -2.68 11.42
N SER A 244 -7.50 -3.69 10.82
CA SER A 244 -8.60 -4.43 11.45
C SER A 244 -8.67 -5.87 10.94
N TYR A 245 -9.69 -6.63 11.38
CA TYR A 245 -10.01 -7.96 10.83
C TYR A 245 -10.17 -7.98 9.30
N LYS A 246 -10.39 -6.84 8.63
CA LYS A 246 -10.49 -6.75 7.17
C LYS A 246 -9.15 -7.03 6.47
N ASN A 247 -8.05 -6.94 7.20
CA ASN A 247 -6.72 -7.34 6.74
C ASN A 247 -6.48 -8.84 6.88
N LEU A 248 -7.46 -9.63 7.32
CA LEU A 248 -7.33 -11.08 7.41
C LEU A 248 -8.03 -11.74 6.24
N SER A 249 -7.39 -12.77 5.68
CA SER A 249 -8.02 -13.64 4.69
C SER A 249 -9.19 -14.43 5.31
N ALA A 250 -10.00 -15.06 4.45
CA ALA A 250 -11.07 -15.95 4.92
C ALA A 250 -10.55 -17.14 5.74
N ASN A 251 -9.33 -17.64 5.45
CA ASN A 251 -8.72 -18.73 6.21
C ASN A 251 -8.18 -18.22 7.55
N ALA A 252 -7.53 -17.05 7.57
CA ALA A 252 -7.10 -16.40 8.79
C ALA A 252 -8.26 -16.11 9.74
N LEU A 253 -9.44 -15.75 9.23
CA LEU A 253 -10.63 -15.54 10.07
C LEU A 253 -11.08 -16.83 10.77
N LYS A 254 -10.92 -18.01 10.16
CA LYS A 254 -11.20 -19.30 10.81
C LYS A 254 -10.19 -19.61 11.92
N THR A 255 -8.91 -19.34 11.66
CA THR A 255 -7.86 -19.50 12.67
C THR A 255 -8.08 -18.53 13.83
N LEU A 256 -8.44 -17.28 13.55
CA LEU A 256 -8.81 -16.29 14.57
C LEU A 256 -10.01 -16.77 15.39
N ASP A 257 -11.04 -17.30 14.75
CA ASP A 257 -12.21 -17.86 15.42
C ASP A 257 -11.81 -18.92 16.43
N TYR A 258 -11.02 -19.90 16.01
CA TYR A 258 -10.48 -20.95 16.88
C TYR A 258 -9.69 -20.37 18.07
N LEU A 259 -8.79 -19.41 17.82
CA LEU A 259 -7.98 -18.80 18.87
C LEU A 259 -8.82 -18.01 19.88
N LEU A 260 -9.88 -17.33 19.43
CA LEU A 260 -10.79 -16.60 20.31
C LEU A 260 -11.69 -17.54 21.09
N GLN A 261 -12.16 -18.64 20.49
CA GLN A 261 -12.92 -19.66 21.21
C GLN A 261 -12.10 -20.27 22.37
N LEU A 262 -10.79 -20.47 22.19
CA LEU A 262 -9.90 -20.90 23.27
C LEU A 262 -9.72 -19.85 24.38
N GLU A 263 -10.00 -18.57 24.11
CA GLU A 263 -10.00 -17.52 25.13
C GLU A 263 -11.32 -17.50 25.93
N ALA A 264 -12.42 -18.00 25.38
CA ALA A 264 -13.75 -17.92 25.99
C ALA A 264 -13.84 -18.55 27.40
N PRO A 265 -13.27 -19.75 27.67
CA PRO A 265 -13.28 -20.34 29.01
C PRO A 265 -12.57 -19.49 30.07
N LYS A 266 -11.60 -18.65 29.65
CA LYS A 266 -10.84 -17.74 30.53
C LYS A 266 -11.65 -16.48 30.91
N LYS A 267 -12.82 -16.25 30.31
CA LYS A 267 -13.72 -15.14 30.66
C LYS A 267 -14.65 -15.53 31.82
N PRO A 268 -15.09 -14.55 32.64
CA PRO A 268 -16.13 -14.76 33.65
C PRO A 268 -17.38 -15.38 33.01
N GLU A 269 -18.05 -16.31 33.69
CA GLU A 269 -19.19 -17.08 33.16
C GLU A 269 -20.28 -16.20 32.54
N VAL A 270 -20.64 -15.11 33.22
CA VAL A 270 -21.65 -14.14 32.77
C VAL A 270 -21.30 -13.50 31.41
N ASN A 271 -20.00 -13.42 31.08
CA ASN A 271 -19.52 -12.78 29.86
C ASN A 271 -19.17 -13.78 28.75
N ARG A 272 -19.29 -15.09 28.98
CA ARG A 272 -18.91 -16.12 27.98
C ARG A 272 -19.83 -16.12 26.77
N GLY A 273 -21.15 -16.15 27.00
CA GLY A 273 -22.16 -16.12 25.94
C GLY A 273 -22.09 -14.87 25.04
N PRO A 274 -22.05 -13.66 25.62
CA PRO A 274 -21.85 -12.42 24.86
C PRO A 274 -20.53 -12.40 24.10
N PHE A 275 -19.45 -12.92 24.68
CA PHE A 275 -18.13 -12.97 24.03
C PHE A 275 -18.16 -13.88 22.80
N LEU A 276 -18.69 -15.10 22.91
CA LEU A 276 -18.80 -16.04 21.79
C LEU A 276 -19.69 -15.50 20.65
N LEU A 277 -20.75 -14.74 20.98
CA LEU A 277 -21.56 -14.04 19.99
C LEU A 277 -20.76 -12.94 19.26
N MET A 278 -19.92 -12.19 19.97
CA MET A 278 -19.03 -11.20 19.31
C MET A 278 -18.02 -11.87 18.39
N VAL A 279 -17.45 -13.01 18.79
CA VAL A 279 -16.52 -13.79 17.97
C VAL A 279 -17.16 -14.21 16.66
N SER A 280 -18.35 -14.84 16.72
CA SER A 280 -19.06 -15.28 15.50
C SER A 280 -19.46 -14.10 14.60
N GLN A 281 -19.89 -12.98 15.17
CA GLN A 281 -20.19 -11.76 14.42
C GLN A 281 -18.95 -11.19 13.72
N LEU A 282 -17.77 -11.27 14.35
CA LEU A 282 -16.51 -10.79 13.78
C LEU A 282 -15.99 -11.71 12.67
N THR A 283 -15.99 -13.02 12.89
CA THR A 283 -15.36 -14.01 12.01
C THR A 283 -16.30 -14.49 10.90
N GLY A 284 -17.62 -14.34 11.11
CA GLY A 284 -18.65 -14.90 10.26
C GLY A 284 -18.78 -16.42 10.39
N GLN A 285 -18.15 -17.03 11.39
CA GLN A 285 -18.26 -18.48 11.66
C GLN A 285 -19.48 -18.77 12.55
N THR A 286 -19.85 -20.04 12.65
CA THR A 286 -20.92 -20.49 13.57
C THR A 286 -20.53 -20.20 15.01
N ALA A 287 -21.47 -19.69 15.80
CA ALA A 287 -21.22 -19.39 17.21
C ALA A 287 -20.87 -20.67 17.99
N GLY A 288 -19.90 -20.55 18.90
CA GLY A 288 -19.51 -21.64 19.80
C GLY A 288 -20.65 -22.03 20.75
N GLU A 289 -20.57 -23.24 21.28
CA GLU A 289 -21.57 -23.76 22.22
C GLU A 289 -21.69 -22.84 23.46
N GLY A 290 -22.92 -22.46 23.83
CA GLY A 290 -23.19 -21.53 24.93
C GLY A 290 -23.08 -20.04 24.56
N ALA A 291 -22.99 -19.70 23.28
CA ALA A 291 -23.15 -18.33 22.80
C ALA A 291 -24.58 -17.81 23.03
N ASP A 292 -24.71 -16.51 23.28
CA ASP A 292 -26.02 -15.85 23.30
C ASP A 292 -26.64 -15.87 21.91
N ASP A 293 -27.97 -15.98 21.85
CA ASP A 293 -28.68 -15.92 20.57
C ASP A 293 -28.39 -14.60 19.86
N PRO A 294 -28.08 -14.63 18.56
CA PRO A 294 -28.00 -13.40 17.79
C PRO A 294 -29.35 -12.68 17.85
N PRO A 295 -29.36 -11.33 17.84
CA PRO A 295 -30.60 -10.58 17.88
C PRO A 295 -31.53 -11.07 16.76
N MET A 296 -32.79 -11.39 17.10
CA MET A 296 -33.74 -12.01 16.17
C MET A 296 -33.74 -11.24 14.84
N THR A 297 -33.49 -11.98 13.75
CA THR A 297 -33.65 -11.48 12.40
C THR A 297 -35.13 -11.36 12.13
N ASP A 298 -35.65 -10.13 12.19
CA ASP A 298 -37.05 -9.88 11.93
C ASP A 298 -37.35 -10.21 10.46
N SER A 299 -38.20 -11.21 10.22
CA SER A 299 -38.50 -11.77 8.89
C SER A 299 -39.05 -10.77 7.86
N LYS A 300 -39.31 -9.53 8.29
CA LYS A 300 -39.81 -8.41 7.49
C LYS A 300 -38.71 -7.46 6.97
N ILE A 301 -37.44 -7.65 7.37
CA ILE A 301 -36.34 -6.76 6.99
C ILE A 301 -35.83 -7.11 5.59
N SER A 302 -35.57 -6.10 4.76
CA SER A 302 -35.02 -6.32 3.42
C SER A 302 -33.58 -6.87 3.47
N LYS A 303 -33.14 -7.59 2.43
CA LYS A 303 -31.76 -8.12 2.36
C LYS A 303 -30.69 -7.04 2.51
N GLU A 304 -30.94 -5.85 1.96
CA GLU A 304 -30.02 -4.71 2.06
C GLU A 304 -29.94 -4.14 3.48
N GLU A 305 -31.06 -4.06 4.18
CA GLU A 305 -31.08 -3.62 5.59
C GLU A 305 -30.42 -4.65 6.49
N GLN A 306 -30.62 -5.94 6.23
CA GLN A 306 -29.94 -7.00 6.97
C GLN A 306 -28.41 -6.90 6.82
N LEU A 307 -27.92 -6.67 5.60
CA LEU A 307 -26.49 -6.49 5.35
C LEU A 307 -25.91 -5.27 6.09
N LYS A 308 -26.69 -4.17 6.18
CA LYS A 308 -26.30 -2.98 6.95
C LYS A 308 -26.23 -3.27 8.45
N ILE A 309 -27.19 -4.04 8.98
CA ILE A 309 -27.21 -4.47 10.38
C ILE A 309 -26.00 -5.36 10.68
N ASP A 310 -25.73 -6.36 9.85
CA ASP A 310 -24.62 -7.29 10.03
C ASP A 310 -23.28 -6.54 9.99
N LYS A 311 -23.11 -5.60 9.05
CA LYS A 311 -21.93 -4.73 8.98
C LYS A 311 -21.74 -3.91 10.26
N LYS A 312 -22.82 -3.36 10.81
CA LYS A 312 -22.80 -2.58 12.06
C LYS A 312 -22.48 -3.47 13.27
N ASN A 313 -23.06 -4.67 13.33
CA ASN A 313 -22.78 -5.64 14.40
C ASN A 313 -21.32 -6.08 14.35
N ARG A 314 -20.79 -6.38 13.16
CA ARG A 314 -19.39 -6.74 12.96
C ARG A 314 -18.43 -5.63 13.37
N GLN A 315 -18.76 -4.36 13.08
CA GLN A 315 -17.98 -3.21 13.55
C GLN A 315 -17.99 -3.07 15.08
N LYS A 316 -19.14 -3.29 15.72
CA LYS A 316 -19.24 -3.27 17.20
C LYS A 316 -18.45 -4.43 17.82
N ALA A 317 -18.55 -5.62 17.24
CA ALA A 317 -17.81 -6.79 17.68
C ALA A 317 -16.29 -6.55 17.61
N ASP A 318 -15.82 -5.98 16.51
CA ASP A 318 -14.42 -5.54 16.36
C ASP A 318 -14.00 -4.58 17.49
N GLN A 319 -14.73 -3.47 17.68
CA GLN A 319 -14.42 -2.49 18.73
C GLN A 319 -14.41 -3.10 20.14
N ASN A 320 -15.39 -3.96 20.46
CA ASN A 320 -15.47 -4.59 21.76
C ASN A 320 -14.33 -5.60 21.98
N LEU A 321 -14.06 -6.46 20.98
CA LEU A 321 -12.99 -7.45 21.05
C LEU A 321 -11.62 -6.79 21.19
N GLN A 322 -11.40 -5.61 20.59
CA GLN A 322 -10.18 -4.83 20.81
C GLN A 322 -9.96 -4.44 22.27
N LEU A 323 -11.02 -4.28 23.06
CA LEU A 323 -10.92 -3.90 24.47
C LEU A 323 -10.79 -5.11 25.38
N ILE A 324 -11.47 -6.22 25.05
CA ILE A 324 -11.65 -7.34 25.98
C ILE A 324 -10.81 -8.57 25.65
N SER A 325 -10.34 -8.76 24.41
CA SER A 325 -9.57 -9.94 23.99
C SER A 325 -8.08 -9.63 23.86
N LYS A 326 -7.26 -10.34 24.65
CA LYS A 326 -5.80 -10.23 24.52
C LYS A 326 -5.30 -10.86 23.22
N ALA A 327 -5.90 -11.97 22.80
CA ALA A 327 -5.54 -12.63 21.56
C ALA A 327 -5.77 -11.72 20.34
N TYR A 328 -6.90 -11.01 20.32
CA TYR A 328 -7.21 -10.08 19.24
C TYR A 328 -6.30 -8.85 19.25
N GLN A 329 -5.95 -8.32 20.43
CA GLN A 329 -4.97 -7.24 20.57
C GLN A 329 -3.60 -7.65 20.01
N SER A 330 -3.07 -8.82 20.41
CA SER A 330 -1.78 -9.32 19.92
C SER A 330 -1.79 -9.54 18.41
N LEU A 331 -2.87 -10.08 17.84
CA LEU A 331 -2.99 -10.22 16.39
C LEU A 331 -3.00 -8.85 15.68
N ARG A 332 -3.73 -7.87 16.19
CA ARG A 332 -3.74 -6.52 15.58
C ARG A 332 -2.37 -5.86 15.65
N GLU A 333 -1.65 -6.03 16.75
CA GLU A 333 -0.26 -5.55 16.86
C GLU A 333 0.67 -6.26 15.87
N ALA A 334 0.46 -7.56 15.62
CA ALA A 334 1.20 -8.30 14.60
C ALA A 334 0.90 -7.80 13.18
N ILE A 335 -0.38 -7.52 12.86
CA ILE A 335 -0.78 -6.89 11.58
C ILE A 335 -0.14 -5.51 11.43
N LEU A 336 0.01 -4.75 12.51
CA LEU A 336 0.62 -3.41 12.46
C LEU A 336 2.14 -3.44 12.21
N LYS A 337 2.83 -4.52 12.59
CA LYS A 337 4.28 -4.67 12.41
C LYS A 337 4.66 -5.15 11.02
N ASN A 338 3.75 -5.85 10.33
CA ASN A 338 3.95 -6.48 9.02
C ASN A 338 3.33 -5.68 7.87
#